data_AF-A0A9D7TT63-F1
#
_entry.id   AF-A0A9D7TT63-F1
#
_cell.length_a   1.000
_cell.length_b   1.000
_cell.length_c   1.000
_cell.angle_alpha   90.00
_cell.angle_beta   90.00
_cell.angle_gamma   90.00
#
_symmetry.space_group_name_H-M   'P 1'
#
loop_
_entity.id
_entity.type
_entity.pdbx_description
1 polymer ?
#
loop_
_entity_poly.entity_id
_entity_poly.type
_entity_poly.pdbx_seq_one_letter_code
_entity_poly.pdbx_strand_id
1 'polypeptide(L)'
;MDIITHTFSGLLFGTVVASNSKVVPIKKVLIIASGGFGGCLPDLDVISLWSGFDDSFGNLFSLSLSGHEIYFGKLWYSHHGFFHSLAGIAFFIFSFIIIRYSTLSDKNNYSKYNVPALISFGTGYVIHLFEDMPTPGGSWGGVNFFWPSSKWIGGTGQIWWWNNYDIFLIVTCALLINILLLTFQNRSKSFRLISISVFVGATFLVVSQIMRRPINFNNKGPESREIISLKIQEDLLGKRLFKLMTTFDKKVKVNF
;
A
#
# COMPACT_ATOMS: atom_id res chain seq x y z
N MET A 1 -11.08 -2.10 0.82
CA MET A 1 -10.09 -2.18 1.93
C MET A 1 -8.63 -2.15 1.48
N ASP A 2 -8.26 -2.73 0.33
CA ASP A 2 -6.85 -2.93 -0.07
C ASP A 2 -5.98 -1.66 -0.01
N ILE A 3 -6.41 -0.59 -0.71
CA ILE A 3 -5.72 0.72 -0.71
C ILE A 3 -5.44 1.23 0.71
N ILE A 4 -6.39 1.01 1.64
CA ILE A 4 -6.24 1.42 3.03
C ILE A 4 -5.18 0.55 3.71
N THR A 5 -5.19 -0.76 3.48
CA THR A 5 -4.17 -1.69 3.98
C THR A 5 -2.79 -1.29 3.48
N HIS A 6 -2.60 -1.06 2.17
CA HIS A 6 -1.32 -0.64 1.60
C HIS A 6 -0.83 0.67 2.19
N THR A 7 -1.74 1.65 2.30
CA THR A 7 -1.45 2.92 2.96
C THR A 7 -0.99 2.69 4.40
N PHE A 8 -1.69 1.83 5.16
CA PHE A 8 -1.38 1.56 6.57
C PHE A 8 -0.08 0.76 6.74
N SER A 9 0.25 -0.13 5.82
CA SER A 9 1.54 -0.82 5.77
C SER A 9 2.69 0.15 5.52
N GLY A 10 2.48 1.12 4.62
CA GLY A 10 3.40 2.24 4.41
C GLY A 10 3.56 3.11 5.65
N LEU A 11 2.46 3.50 6.32
CA LEU A 11 2.49 4.24 7.59
C LEU A 11 3.25 3.45 8.66
N LEU A 12 2.98 2.14 8.78
CA LEU A 12 3.62 1.24 9.72
C LEU A 12 5.13 1.21 9.50
N PHE A 13 5.62 1.01 8.28
CA PHE A 13 7.06 1.07 8.04
C PHE A 13 7.63 2.48 8.33
N GLY A 14 6.88 3.52 7.99
CA GLY A 14 7.25 4.90 8.31
C GLY A 14 7.42 5.16 9.81
N THR A 15 6.67 4.46 10.69
CA THR A 15 6.91 4.53 12.13
C THR A 15 8.25 3.93 12.55
N VAL A 16 8.71 2.86 11.90
CA VAL A 16 10.01 2.24 12.14
C VAL A 16 11.14 3.19 11.74
N VAL A 17 11.03 3.81 10.56
CA VAL A 17 11.99 4.82 10.09
C VAL A 17 11.99 6.03 11.01
N ALA A 18 10.81 6.51 11.39
CA ALA A 18 10.67 7.62 12.33
C ALA A 18 11.32 7.31 13.68
N SER A 19 11.18 6.09 14.21
CA SER A 19 11.76 5.65 15.50
C SER A 19 13.29 5.65 15.48
N ASN A 20 13.87 5.35 14.32
CA ASN A 20 15.32 5.32 14.11
C ASN A 20 15.91 6.68 13.67
N SER A 21 15.06 7.67 13.42
CA SER A 21 15.49 9.02 13.05
C SER A 21 15.68 9.93 14.27
N LYS A 22 16.70 10.79 14.22
CA LYS A 22 17.02 11.80 15.25
C LYS A 22 16.36 13.16 14.99
N VAL A 23 15.23 13.19 14.28
CA VAL A 23 14.53 14.43 13.90
C VAL A 23 13.47 14.83 14.94
N VAL A 24 13.06 16.10 14.92
CA VAL A 24 12.00 16.64 15.79
C VAL A 24 10.62 15.99 15.50
N PRO A 25 9.67 15.98 16.47
CA PRO A 25 8.40 15.25 16.34
C PRO A 25 7.61 15.55 15.07
N ILE A 26 7.50 16.83 14.67
CA ILE A 26 6.78 17.21 13.44
C ILE A 26 7.38 16.58 12.17
N LYS A 27 8.71 16.38 12.15
CA LYS A 27 9.38 15.71 11.02
C LYS A 27 9.18 14.20 11.05
N LYS A 28 8.97 13.59 12.23
CA LYS A 28 8.58 12.18 12.34
C LYS A 28 7.19 11.94 11.73
N VAL A 29 6.26 12.86 11.94
CA VAL A 29 4.93 12.81 11.28
C VAL A 29 5.09 12.83 9.75
N LEU A 30 5.95 13.69 9.21
CA LEU A 30 6.23 13.71 7.77
C LEU A 30 6.84 12.40 7.28
N ILE A 31 7.81 11.81 8.00
CA ILE A 31 8.38 10.50 7.65
C ILE A 31 7.27 9.45 7.56
N ILE A 32 6.41 9.37 8.59
CA ILE A 32 5.30 8.41 8.63
C ILE A 32 4.35 8.65 7.46
N ALA A 33 3.91 9.89 7.25
CA ALA A 33 3.02 10.27 6.16
C ALA A 33 3.63 9.96 4.78
N SER A 34 4.94 10.16 4.59
CA SER A 34 5.64 9.79 3.36
C SER A 34 5.59 8.28 3.11
N GLY A 35 5.68 7.45 4.16
CA GLY A 35 5.48 6.01 4.03
C GLY A 35 4.07 5.66 3.58
N GLY A 36 3.05 6.24 4.21
CA GLY A 36 1.65 6.05 3.80
C GLY A 36 1.38 6.50 2.37
N PHE A 37 1.91 7.65 1.96
CA PHE A 37 1.82 8.13 0.59
C PHE A 37 2.51 7.18 -0.39
N GLY A 38 3.69 6.66 -0.04
CA GLY A 38 4.39 5.66 -0.84
C GLY A 38 3.56 4.39 -1.04
N GLY A 39 2.91 3.88 0.01
CA GLY A 39 2.05 2.70 -0.07
C GLY A 39 0.71 2.94 -0.80
N CYS A 40 0.22 4.17 -0.84
CA CYS A 40 -1.02 4.51 -1.56
C CYS A 40 -0.77 4.87 -3.04
N LEU A 41 0.45 5.34 -3.36
CA LEU A 41 0.77 5.93 -4.66
C LEU A 41 0.48 4.99 -5.85
N PRO A 42 0.84 3.70 -5.81
CA PRO A 42 0.55 2.79 -6.92
C PRO A 42 -0.96 2.66 -7.22
N ASP A 43 -1.81 2.84 -6.20
CA ASP A 43 -3.27 2.76 -6.31
C ASP A 43 -3.96 4.06 -6.72
N LEU A 44 -3.24 5.18 -6.86
CA LEU A 44 -3.88 6.49 -7.06
C LEU A 44 -4.71 6.58 -8.34
N ASP A 45 -4.40 5.76 -9.33
CA ASP A 45 -5.13 5.74 -10.58
C ASP A 45 -6.49 5.02 -10.45
N VAL A 46 -6.85 4.49 -9.28
CA VAL A 46 -8.25 4.16 -8.92
C VAL A 46 -9.19 5.34 -9.13
N ILE A 47 -8.65 6.56 -9.18
CA ILE A 47 -9.39 7.76 -9.60
C ILE A 47 -10.02 7.62 -10.98
N SER A 48 -9.48 6.76 -11.85
CA SER A 48 -10.08 6.46 -13.15
C SER A 48 -11.41 5.69 -13.03
N LEU A 49 -11.67 5.03 -11.90
CA LEU A 49 -12.98 4.43 -11.62
C LEU A 49 -13.97 5.40 -10.96
N TRP A 50 -13.59 6.65 -10.70
CA TRP A 50 -14.54 7.63 -10.18
C TRP A 50 -15.64 7.90 -11.21
N SER A 51 -16.90 7.91 -10.78
CA SER A 51 -18.06 8.09 -11.67
C SER A 51 -18.06 9.38 -12.51
N GLY A 52 -17.29 10.40 -12.12
CA GLY A 52 -17.14 11.64 -12.88
C GLY A 52 -15.86 11.70 -13.74
N PHE A 53 -15.07 10.63 -13.78
CA PHE A 53 -13.76 10.62 -14.44
C PHE A 53 -13.91 10.84 -15.94
N ASP A 54 -14.77 10.08 -16.61
CA ASP A 54 -14.98 10.17 -18.06
C ASP A 54 -15.54 11.54 -18.45
N ASP A 55 -16.54 12.03 -17.71
CA ASP A 55 -17.16 13.33 -17.95
C ASP A 55 -16.21 14.52 -17.71
N SER A 56 -15.25 14.36 -16.79
CA SER A 56 -14.29 15.40 -16.42
C SER A 56 -12.97 15.22 -17.17
N PHE A 57 -12.13 14.29 -16.71
CA PHE A 57 -10.79 14.08 -17.24
C PHE A 57 -10.82 13.43 -18.62
N GLY A 58 -11.74 12.49 -18.84
CA GLY A 58 -11.93 11.86 -20.15
C GLY A 58 -12.20 12.90 -21.23
N ASN A 59 -13.17 13.78 -21.01
CA ASN A 59 -13.49 14.88 -21.92
C ASN A 59 -12.39 15.95 -22.00
N LEU A 60 -11.80 16.35 -20.87
CA LEU A 60 -10.75 17.38 -20.83
C LEU A 60 -9.52 16.99 -21.66
N PHE A 61 -9.14 15.71 -21.61
CA PHE A 61 -7.97 15.18 -22.31
C PHE A 61 -8.31 14.43 -23.60
N SER A 62 -9.58 14.38 -24.00
CA SER A 62 -10.07 13.63 -25.17
C SER A 62 -9.59 12.17 -25.16
N LEU A 63 -9.70 11.50 -24.01
CA LEU A 63 -9.25 10.11 -23.85
C LEU A 63 -10.08 9.17 -24.73
N SER A 64 -9.42 8.27 -25.43
CA SER A 64 -10.07 7.27 -26.30
C SER A 64 -10.59 6.05 -25.54
N LEU A 65 -10.21 5.90 -24.28
CA LEU A 65 -10.58 4.80 -23.39
C LEU A 65 -11.32 5.37 -22.19
N SER A 66 -12.35 4.65 -21.73
CA SER A 66 -13.01 4.96 -20.47
C SER A 66 -12.08 4.76 -19.29
N GLY A 67 -12.36 5.42 -18.17
CA GLY A 67 -11.62 5.24 -16.93
C GLY A 67 -11.63 3.78 -16.45
N HIS A 68 -12.74 3.07 -16.65
CA HIS A 68 -12.82 1.62 -16.40
C HIS A 68 -11.83 0.82 -17.25
N GLU A 69 -11.73 1.11 -18.56
CA GLU A 69 -10.76 0.45 -19.45
C GLU A 69 -9.31 0.84 -19.14
N ILE A 70 -9.07 2.05 -18.62
CA ILE A 70 -7.75 2.47 -18.18
C ILE A 70 -7.33 1.71 -16.92
N TYR A 71 -8.18 1.72 -15.89
CA TYR A 71 -7.91 1.02 -14.63
C TYR A 71 -7.68 -0.47 -14.86
N PHE A 72 -8.60 -1.09 -15.60
CA PHE A 72 -8.55 -2.49 -15.96
C PHE A 72 -7.78 -2.73 -17.27
N GLY A 73 -6.92 -1.81 -17.67
CA GLY A 73 -6.03 -1.95 -18.81
C GLY A 73 -4.63 -2.37 -18.36
N LYS A 74 -3.90 -3.10 -19.21
CA LYS A 74 -2.43 -3.28 -19.05
C LYS A 74 -1.65 -2.17 -19.77
N LEU A 75 -2.16 -0.95 -19.70
CA LEU A 75 -1.55 0.21 -20.34
C LEU A 75 -0.29 0.58 -19.57
N TRP A 76 0.70 1.19 -20.24
CA TRP A 76 1.93 1.58 -19.55
C TRP A 76 1.66 2.64 -18.47
N TYR A 77 0.62 3.45 -18.65
CA TYR A 77 0.18 4.50 -17.73
C TYR A 77 -0.98 4.08 -16.82
N SER A 78 -1.47 2.85 -16.92
CA SER A 78 -2.46 2.35 -15.96
C SER A 78 -1.80 1.91 -14.66
N HIS A 79 -2.65 1.64 -13.66
CA HIS A 79 -2.36 1.04 -12.36
C HIS A 79 -1.21 0.06 -12.47
N HIS A 80 -1.42 -0.95 -13.30
CA HIS A 80 -0.63 -2.17 -13.34
C HIS A 80 0.70 -2.04 -14.13
N GLY A 81 0.90 -0.93 -14.84
CA GLY A 81 2.08 -0.68 -15.65
C GLY A 81 3.20 -0.02 -14.85
N PHE A 82 3.49 1.24 -15.19
CA PHE A 82 4.57 2.01 -14.59
C PHE A 82 4.41 2.19 -13.07
N PHE A 83 3.19 2.46 -12.59
CA PHE A 83 2.88 2.65 -11.17
C PHE A 83 3.09 1.38 -10.33
N HIS A 84 3.10 0.20 -10.94
CA HIS A 84 3.37 -1.06 -10.24
C HIS A 84 4.78 -1.62 -10.52
N SER A 85 5.78 -0.73 -10.61
CA SER A 85 7.16 -1.10 -10.98
C SER A 85 8.25 -0.42 -10.16
N LEU A 86 9.45 -1.02 -10.16
CA LEU A 86 10.66 -0.39 -9.64
C LEU A 86 11.09 0.86 -10.42
N ALA A 87 10.72 0.95 -11.70
CA ALA A 87 10.96 2.14 -12.50
C ALA A 87 10.10 3.33 -12.03
N GLY A 88 8.83 3.06 -11.69
CA GLY A 88 7.90 4.05 -11.16
C GLY A 88 8.41 4.70 -9.88
N ILE A 89 8.77 3.88 -8.87
CA ILE A 89 9.33 4.39 -7.62
C ILE A 89 10.65 5.16 -7.83
N ALA A 90 11.54 4.67 -8.69
CA ALA A 90 12.79 5.35 -8.99
C ALA A 90 12.49 6.74 -9.58
N PHE A 91 11.58 6.81 -10.55
CA PHE A 91 11.16 8.07 -11.16
C PHE A 91 10.59 9.07 -10.15
N PHE A 92 9.71 8.64 -9.23
CA PHE A 92 9.16 9.54 -8.22
C PHE A 92 10.22 10.03 -7.24
N ILE A 93 11.14 9.16 -6.80
CA ILE A 93 12.25 9.53 -5.93
C ILE A 93 13.18 10.53 -6.65
N PHE A 94 13.57 10.25 -7.89
CA PHE A 94 14.42 11.15 -8.69
C PHE A 94 13.74 12.49 -8.95
N SER A 95 12.45 12.49 -9.28
CA SER A 95 11.67 13.72 -9.51
C SER A 95 11.62 14.57 -8.26
N PHE A 96 11.38 13.97 -7.09
CA PHE A 96 11.43 14.67 -5.82
C PHE A 96 12.83 15.24 -5.55
N ILE A 97 13.90 14.47 -5.77
CA ILE A 97 15.27 14.93 -5.59
C ILE A 97 15.55 16.17 -6.47
N ILE A 98 15.18 16.11 -7.76
CA ILE A 98 15.39 17.21 -8.72
C ILE A 98 14.60 18.45 -8.29
N ILE A 99 13.29 18.32 -8.03
CA ILE A 99 12.43 19.44 -7.63
C ILE A 99 12.98 20.10 -6.37
N ARG A 100 13.38 19.31 -5.37
CA ARG A 100 13.93 19.83 -4.12
C ARG A 100 15.29 20.48 -4.32
N TYR A 101 16.17 19.92 -5.14
CA TYR A 101 17.46 20.51 -5.44
C TYR A 101 17.33 21.85 -6.19
N SER A 102 16.33 21.98 -7.07
CA SER A 102 16.05 23.19 -7.82
C SER A 102 15.36 24.29 -7.00
N THR A 103 14.64 23.93 -5.93
CA THR A 103 13.85 24.88 -5.12
C THR A 103 14.52 25.30 -3.82
N LEU A 104 15.54 24.59 -3.34
CA LEU A 104 16.22 24.91 -2.09
C LEU A 104 17.44 25.81 -2.32
N SER A 105 17.43 26.98 -1.67
CA SER A 105 18.58 27.91 -1.65
C SER A 105 19.78 27.34 -0.86
N ASP A 106 19.54 26.52 0.17
CA ASP A 106 20.57 25.87 0.98
C ASP A 106 20.63 24.35 0.69
N LYS A 107 21.63 23.96 -0.11
CA LYS A 107 21.85 22.58 -0.55
C LYS A 107 22.40 21.67 0.56
N ASN A 108 22.97 22.22 1.64
CA ASN A 108 23.63 21.44 2.69
C ASN A 108 22.66 20.81 3.69
N ASN A 109 21.43 21.32 3.80
CA ASN A 109 20.39 20.77 4.67
C ASN A 109 19.60 19.59 4.06
N TYR A 110 19.96 19.16 2.83
CA TYR A 110 19.21 18.17 2.07
C TYR A 110 19.18 16.78 2.74
N SER A 111 20.32 16.28 3.24
CA SER A 111 20.46 14.87 3.60
C SER A 111 19.80 14.49 4.93
N LYS A 112 19.81 15.40 5.92
CA LYS A 112 19.42 15.05 7.30
C LYS A 112 17.91 14.83 7.47
N TYR A 113 17.09 15.49 6.66
CA TYR A 113 15.64 15.51 6.84
C TYR A 113 14.85 14.84 5.71
N ASN A 114 15.38 14.86 4.48
CA ASN A 114 14.66 14.28 3.33
C ASN A 114 14.96 12.78 3.18
N VAL A 115 16.16 12.31 3.54
CA VAL A 115 16.54 10.90 3.36
C VAL A 115 15.63 9.96 4.14
N PRO A 116 15.32 10.17 5.44
CA PRO A 116 14.39 9.29 6.14
C PRO A 116 12.98 9.26 5.52
N ALA A 117 12.47 10.42 5.05
CA ALA A 117 11.17 10.49 4.39
C ALA A 117 11.18 9.75 3.04
N LEU A 118 12.27 9.89 2.25
CA LEU A 118 12.47 9.17 0.99
C LEU A 118 12.61 7.66 1.19
N ILE A 119 13.32 7.22 2.22
CA ILE A 119 13.39 5.80 2.60
C ILE A 119 11.99 5.30 2.96
N SER A 120 11.25 6.04 3.78
CA SER A 120 9.91 5.67 4.18
C SER A 120 8.96 5.55 2.98
N PHE A 121 8.95 6.57 2.11
CA PHE A 121 8.18 6.56 0.85
C PHE A 121 8.59 5.38 -0.03
N GLY A 122 9.89 5.20 -0.23
CA GLY A 122 10.46 4.16 -1.07
C GLY A 122 10.03 2.76 -0.61
N THR A 123 10.20 2.48 0.67
CA THR A 123 9.84 1.17 1.22
C THR A 123 8.33 0.98 1.32
N GLY A 124 7.55 2.02 1.61
CA GLY A 124 6.08 1.93 1.59
C GLY A 124 5.54 1.49 0.24
N TYR A 125 6.07 2.08 -0.84
CA TYR A 125 5.73 1.69 -2.22
C TYR A 125 6.16 0.26 -2.53
N VAL A 126 7.38 -0.14 -2.16
CA VAL A 126 7.86 -1.51 -2.40
C VAL A 126 7.03 -2.54 -1.62
N ILE A 127 6.64 -2.24 -0.38
CA ILE A 127 5.75 -3.10 0.41
C ILE A 127 4.42 -3.29 -0.30
N HIS A 128 3.81 -2.20 -0.80
CA HIS A 128 2.60 -2.27 -1.61
C HIS A 128 2.78 -3.28 -2.77
N LEU A 129 3.87 -3.16 -3.56
CA LEU A 129 4.11 -4.08 -4.68
C LEU A 129 4.19 -5.56 -4.25
N PHE A 130 4.70 -5.83 -3.05
CA PHE A 130 4.74 -7.19 -2.51
C PHE A 130 3.39 -7.68 -1.98
N GLU A 131 2.57 -6.79 -1.43
CA GLU A 131 1.21 -7.10 -0.97
C GLU A 131 0.28 -7.49 -2.12
N ASP A 132 0.58 -7.00 -3.33
CA ASP A 132 -0.15 -7.35 -4.55
C ASP A 132 0.21 -8.70 -5.16
N MET A 133 1.45 -9.19 -4.98
CA MET A 133 1.89 -10.47 -5.53
C MET A 133 1.03 -11.71 -5.15
N PRO A 134 0.49 -11.83 -3.93
CA PRO A 134 -0.38 -12.93 -3.53
C PRO A 134 -1.84 -12.81 -4.02
N THR A 135 -2.22 -11.69 -4.64
CA THR A 135 -3.56 -11.56 -5.26
C THR A 135 -3.66 -12.45 -6.51
N PRO A 136 -4.88 -12.73 -7.03
CA PRO A 136 -5.05 -13.61 -8.16
C PRO A 136 -4.57 -12.94 -9.45
N GLY A 137 -3.92 -13.73 -10.33
CA GLY A 137 -3.46 -13.24 -11.62
C GLY A 137 -4.60 -12.63 -12.44
N GLY A 138 -5.78 -13.26 -12.44
CA GLY A 138 -7.00 -12.70 -13.04
C GLY A 138 -6.75 -11.94 -14.36
N SER A 139 -7.20 -10.69 -14.41
CA SER A 139 -7.06 -9.80 -15.57
C SER A 139 -5.61 -9.27 -15.79
N TRP A 140 -4.71 -9.36 -14.79
CA TRP A 140 -3.41 -8.65 -14.79
C TRP A 140 -2.19 -9.55 -14.98
N GLY A 141 -2.26 -10.79 -14.52
CA GLY A 141 -1.13 -11.73 -14.53
C GLY A 141 -0.08 -11.46 -13.45
N GLY A 142 -0.36 -10.59 -12.47
CA GLY A 142 0.53 -10.23 -11.36
C GLY A 142 0.88 -8.74 -11.35
N VAL A 143 2.10 -8.41 -10.89
CA VAL A 143 2.70 -7.08 -10.78
C VAL A 143 3.81 -6.93 -11.83
N ASN A 144 3.84 -5.82 -12.57
CA ASN A 144 4.93 -5.54 -13.53
C ASN A 144 6.18 -4.94 -12.85
N PHE A 145 6.75 -5.70 -11.92
CA PHE A 145 7.81 -5.25 -11.02
C PHE A 145 9.04 -4.66 -11.73
N PHE A 146 9.37 -5.18 -12.92
CA PHE A 146 10.51 -4.76 -13.74
C PHE A 146 10.10 -4.08 -15.06
N TRP A 147 8.99 -3.32 -15.07
CA TRP A 147 8.61 -2.49 -16.22
C TRP A 147 9.83 -1.72 -16.79
N PRO A 148 10.03 -1.63 -18.12
CA PRO A 148 9.10 -1.99 -19.21
C PRO A 148 9.17 -3.45 -19.66
N SER A 149 9.71 -4.37 -18.83
CA SER A 149 9.62 -5.80 -19.11
C SER A 149 8.16 -6.23 -19.33
N SER A 150 7.95 -7.19 -20.22
CA SER A 150 6.66 -7.86 -20.41
C SER A 150 6.41 -8.97 -19.40
N LYS A 151 7.36 -9.24 -18.49
CA LYS A 151 7.27 -10.31 -17.48
C LYS A 151 6.62 -9.79 -16.20
N TRP A 152 5.46 -10.36 -15.90
CA TRP A 152 4.70 -10.11 -14.66
C TRP A 152 5.10 -11.11 -13.58
N ILE A 153 5.13 -10.67 -12.33
CA ILE A 153 5.54 -11.46 -11.17
C ILE A 153 4.41 -11.47 -10.14
N GLY A 154 4.18 -12.61 -9.47
CA GLY A 154 3.08 -12.76 -8.53
C GLY A 154 1.83 -13.30 -9.22
N GLY A 155 0.66 -12.76 -8.90
CA GLY A 155 -0.62 -13.31 -9.36
C GLY A 155 -0.90 -14.70 -8.78
N THR A 156 -0.35 -14.97 -7.59
CA THR A 156 -0.29 -16.33 -7.03
C THR A 156 -1.64 -16.81 -6.45
N GLY A 157 -2.56 -15.88 -6.19
CA GLY A 157 -3.97 -16.17 -5.90
C GLY A 157 -4.25 -16.76 -4.51
N GLN A 158 -3.37 -16.55 -3.54
CA GLN A 158 -3.58 -16.98 -2.15
C GLN A 158 -4.63 -16.12 -1.45
N ILE A 159 -4.71 -14.83 -1.81
CA ILE A 159 -5.73 -13.91 -1.29
C ILE A 159 -6.54 -13.30 -2.43
N TRP A 160 -7.69 -12.72 -2.07
CA TRP A 160 -8.49 -11.85 -2.92
C TRP A 160 -8.14 -10.40 -2.57
N TRP A 161 -8.02 -9.49 -3.54
CA TRP A 161 -7.86 -8.02 -3.41
C TRP A 161 -8.86 -7.38 -2.43
N TRP A 162 -10.07 -7.94 -2.29
CA TRP A 162 -11.08 -7.36 -1.42
C TRP A 162 -11.22 -8.13 -0.10
N ASN A 163 -11.56 -7.37 0.94
CA ASN A 163 -11.96 -7.86 2.26
C ASN A 163 -10.89 -8.61 3.07
N ASN A 164 -9.60 -8.34 2.89
CA ASN A 164 -8.54 -8.88 3.76
C ASN A 164 -8.54 -8.25 5.17
N TYR A 165 -9.63 -8.39 5.91
CA TYR A 165 -9.86 -7.71 7.19
C TYR A 165 -8.87 -8.15 8.28
N ASP A 166 -8.52 -9.44 8.34
CA ASP A 166 -7.50 -9.94 9.26
C ASP A 166 -6.11 -9.33 9.02
N ILE A 167 -5.68 -9.22 7.76
CA ILE A 167 -4.41 -8.56 7.37
C ILE A 167 -4.46 -7.08 7.77
N PHE A 168 -5.54 -6.38 7.41
CA PHE A 168 -5.75 -4.99 7.79
C PHE A 168 -5.67 -4.77 9.32
N LEU A 169 -6.27 -5.67 10.10
CA LEU A 169 -6.24 -5.61 11.56
C LEU A 169 -4.85 -5.85 12.12
N ILE A 170 -4.07 -6.80 11.57
CA ILE A 170 -2.67 -7.03 11.97
C ILE A 170 -1.84 -5.77 11.74
N VAL A 171 -1.92 -5.21 10.53
CA VAL A 171 -1.18 -3.99 10.15
C VAL A 171 -1.60 -2.81 11.04
N THR A 172 -2.89 -2.61 11.25
CA THR A 172 -3.42 -1.53 12.10
C THR A 172 -2.97 -1.67 13.55
N CYS A 173 -3.03 -2.87 14.13
CA CYS A 173 -2.56 -3.11 15.49
C CYS A 173 -1.06 -2.81 15.61
N ALA A 174 -0.24 -3.30 14.68
CA ALA A 174 1.19 -3.04 14.66
C ALA A 174 1.52 -1.55 14.51
N LEU A 175 0.74 -0.82 13.69
CA LEU A 175 0.86 0.62 13.51
C LEU A 175 0.58 1.35 14.82
N LEU A 176 -0.54 1.04 15.49
CA LEU A 176 -0.92 1.66 16.76
C LEU A 176 0.11 1.39 17.86
N ILE A 177 0.64 0.17 17.95
CA ILE A 177 1.72 -0.17 18.88
C ILE A 177 2.96 0.68 18.57
N ASN A 178 3.36 0.80 17.30
CA ASN A 178 4.53 1.60 16.94
C ASN A 178 4.34 3.10 17.19
N ILE A 179 3.16 3.65 16.93
CA ILE A 179 2.83 5.04 17.28
C ILE A 179 2.98 5.24 18.79
N LEU A 180 2.48 4.30 19.60
CA LEU A 180 2.65 4.35 21.06
C LEU A 180 4.13 4.31 21.45
N LEU A 181 4.93 3.42 20.87
CA LEU A 181 6.37 3.33 21.13
C LEU A 181 7.12 4.63 20.77
N LEU A 182 6.70 5.32 19.70
CA LEU A 182 7.26 6.62 19.30
C LEU A 182 7.06 7.70 20.36
N THR A 183 5.98 7.65 21.15
CA THR A 183 5.75 8.61 22.25
C THR A 183 6.76 8.43 23.41
N PHE A 184 7.29 7.22 23.58
CA PHE A 184 8.23 6.88 24.66
C PHE A 184 9.70 6.79 24.22
N GLN A 185 9.99 6.93 22.93
CA GLN A 185 11.31 6.65 22.35
C GLN A 185 12.47 7.47 22.95
N ASN A 186 12.20 8.66 23.49
CA ASN A 186 13.23 9.50 24.10
C ASN A 186 13.77 8.89 25.42
N ARG A 187 13.16 7.81 25.92
CA ARG A 187 13.50 7.17 27.18
C ARG A 187 14.53 6.05 27.05
N SER A 188 14.62 5.34 25.91
CA SER A 188 15.58 4.24 25.74
C SER A 188 15.80 3.82 24.29
N LYS A 189 17.03 3.38 23.97
CA LYS A 189 17.38 2.72 22.70
C LYS A 189 16.57 1.44 22.47
N SER A 190 16.12 0.76 23.54
CA SER A 190 15.32 -0.47 23.46
C SER A 190 14.00 -0.27 22.71
N PHE A 191 13.39 0.92 22.79
CA PHE A 191 12.15 1.21 22.05
C PHE A 191 12.31 1.15 20.53
N ARG A 192 13.52 1.42 20.01
CA ARG A 192 13.82 1.28 18.58
C ARG A 192 13.85 -0.18 18.14
N LEU A 193 14.47 -1.03 18.95
CA LEU A 193 14.50 -2.48 18.70
C LEU A 193 13.09 -3.07 18.79
N ILE A 194 12.31 -2.70 19.82
CA ILE A 194 10.92 -3.14 19.95
C ILE A 194 10.10 -2.72 18.73
N SER A 195 10.27 -1.48 18.23
CA SER A 195 9.58 -1.00 17.03
C SER A 195 9.87 -1.85 15.79
N ILE A 196 11.14 -2.18 15.57
CA ILE A 196 11.57 -3.09 14.49
C ILE A 196 10.96 -4.49 14.71
N SER A 197 11.00 -5.02 15.92
CA SER A 197 10.44 -6.34 16.26
C SER A 197 8.92 -6.39 16.03
N VAL A 198 8.18 -5.34 16.36
CA VAL A 198 6.73 -5.25 16.10
C VAL A 198 6.45 -5.30 14.60
N PHE A 199 7.21 -4.54 13.79
CA PHE A 199 7.07 -4.59 12.33
C PHE A 199 7.38 -5.98 11.77
N VAL A 200 8.53 -6.57 12.12
CA VAL A 200 8.93 -7.90 11.64
C VAL A 200 7.92 -8.97 12.07
N GLY A 201 7.45 -8.92 13.33
CA GLY A 201 6.43 -9.83 13.83
C GLY A 201 5.11 -9.70 13.08
N ALA A 202 4.67 -8.46 12.79
CA ALA A 202 3.47 -8.21 11.99
C ALA A 202 3.62 -8.75 10.56
N THR A 203 4.75 -8.49 9.91
CA THR A 203 5.05 -9.04 8.57
C THR A 203 5.01 -10.56 8.56
N PHE A 204 5.60 -11.21 9.57
CA PHE A 204 5.55 -12.67 9.69
C PHE A 204 4.11 -13.18 9.86
N LEU A 205 3.30 -12.52 10.70
CA LEU A 205 1.90 -12.87 10.87
C LEU A 205 1.09 -12.70 9.58
N VAL A 206 1.28 -11.59 8.85
CA VAL A 206 0.63 -11.36 7.55
C VAL A 206 0.99 -12.44 6.54
N VAL A 207 2.29 -12.72 6.35
CA VAL A 207 2.76 -13.78 5.45
C VAL A 207 2.20 -15.13 5.89
N SER A 208 2.21 -15.44 7.18
CA SER A 208 1.64 -16.68 7.70
C SER A 208 0.14 -16.79 7.45
N GLN A 209 -0.62 -15.69 7.52
CA GLN A 209 -2.06 -15.69 7.23
C GLN A 209 -2.32 -15.93 5.74
N ILE A 210 -1.55 -15.28 4.86
CA ILE A 210 -1.63 -15.46 3.41
C ILE A 210 -1.31 -16.90 3.03
N MET A 211 -0.21 -17.46 3.55
CA MET A 211 0.25 -18.80 3.19
C MET A 211 -0.64 -19.94 3.73
N ARG A 212 -1.49 -19.66 4.72
CA ARG A 212 -2.42 -20.64 5.31
C ARG A 212 -3.83 -20.54 4.76
N ARG A 213 -4.08 -19.70 3.75
CA ARG A 213 -5.39 -19.64 3.10
C ARG A 213 -5.74 -21.00 2.49
N PRO A 214 -6.95 -21.53 2.73
CA PRO A 214 -7.31 -22.90 2.31
C PRO A 214 -7.60 -23.02 0.82
N ILE A 215 -7.66 -21.90 0.09
CA ILE A 215 -8.17 -21.83 -1.28
C ILE A 215 -7.20 -21.03 -2.15
N ASN A 216 -7.04 -21.47 -3.39
CA ASN A 216 -6.43 -20.69 -4.45
C ASN A 216 -7.52 -19.98 -5.27
N PHE A 217 -7.54 -18.65 -5.21
CA PHE A 217 -8.49 -17.77 -5.88
C PHE A 217 -8.30 -17.71 -7.40
N ASN A 218 -7.16 -18.14 -7.97
CA ASN A 218 -6.98 -18.19 -9.42
C ASN A 218 -8.01 -19.08 -10.12
N ASN A 219 -8.47 -20.14 -9.45
CA ASN A 219 -9.37 -21.15 -10.02
C ASN A 219 -10.87 -20.80 -9.88
N LYS A 220 -11.20 -19.55 -9.54
CA LYS A 220 -12.55 -19.10 -9.21
C LYS A 220 -12.94 -17.88 -10.05
N GLY A 221 -14.23 -17.69 -10.32
CA GLY A 221 -14.75 -16.48 -10.98
C GLY A 221 -14.92 -15.31 -10.00
N PRO A 222 -14.93 -14.04 -10.44
CA PRO A 222 -14.92 -12.86 -9.57
C PRO A 222 -15.98 -12.88 -8.45
N GLU A 223 -17.25 -13.12 -8.77
CA GLU A 223 -18.34 -13.17 -7.77
C GLU A 223 -18.10 -14.27 -6.72
N SER A 224 -17.63 -15.43 -7.16
CA SER A 224 -17.32 -16.54 -6.24
C SER A 224 -16.12 -16.22 -5.34
N ARG A 225 -15.15 -15.43 -5.82
CA ARG A 225 -13.97 -15.04 -5.02
C ARG A 225 -14.37 -14.11 -3.87
N GLU A 226 -15.25 -13.15 -4.12
CA GLU A 226 -15.76 -12.23 -3.10
C GLU A 226 -16.49 -12.98 -1.98
N ILE A 227 -17.45 -13.85 -2.33
CA ILE A 227 -18.22 -14.64 -1.37
C ILE A 227 -17.31 -15.55 -0.54
N ILE A 228 -16.36 -16.23 -1.20
CA ILE A 228 -15.39 -17.10 -0.52
C ILE A 228 -14.48 -16.28 0.42
N SER A 229 -13.99 -15.12 -0.03
CA SER A 229 -13.15 -14.24 0.79
C SER A 229 -13.89 -13.81 2.05
N LEU A 230 -15.12 -13.29 1.91
CA LEU A 230 -15.96 -12.91 3.04
C LEU A 230 -16.21 -14.08 4.00
N LYS A 231 -16.41 -15.29 3.49
CA LYS A 231 -16.60 -16.47 4.33
C LYS A 231 -15.35 -16.82 5.13
N ILE A 232 -14.18 -16.84 4.49
CA ILE A 232 -12.89 -17.04 5.16
C ILE A 232 -12.70 -16.00 6.27
N GLN A 233 -13.05 -14.76 6.01
CA GLN A 233 -12.90 -13.67 6.99
C GLN A 233 -13.88 -13.79 8.16
N GLU A 234 -15.11 -14.23 7.91
CA GLU A 234 -16.06 -14.56 8.98
C GLU A 234 -15.51 -15.67 9.88
N ASP A 235 -14.92 -16.71 9.28
CA ASP A 235 -14.38 -17.86 10.00
C ASP A 235 -13.12 -17.48 10.82
N LEU A 236 -12.25 -16.61 10.29
CA LEU A 236 -11.04 -16.15 10.98
C LEU A 236 -11.32 -15.17 12.13
N LEU A 237 -12.23 -14.21 11.89
CA LEU A 237 -12.49 -13.12 12.85
C LEU A 237 -13.60 -13.45 13.84
N GLY A 238 -14.44 -14.44 13.51
CA GLY A 238 -15.70 -14.69 14.18
C GLY A 238 -16.76 -13.62 13.88
N LYS A 239 -18.03 -14.00 14.11
CA LYS A 239 -19.22 -13.21 13.70
C LYS A 239 -19.20 -11.76 14.15
N ARG A 240 -18.77 -11.48 15.39
CA ARG A 240 -18.83 -10.12 15.97
C ARG A 240 -17.85 -9.17 15.30
N LEU A 241 -16.59 -9.56 15.20
CA LEU A 241 -15.54 -8.72 14.62
C LEU A 241 -15.71 -8.62 13.10
N PHE A 242 -16.09 -9.72 12.43
CA PHE A 242 -16.45 -9.69 11.01
C PHE A 242 -17.61 -8.70 10.72
N LYS A 243 -18.68 -8.72 11.52
CA LYS A 243 -19.79 -7.76 11.37
C LYS A 243 -19.33 -6.31 11.55
N LEU A 244 -18.43 -6.05 12.50
CA LEU A 244 -17.86 -4.72 12.69
C LEU A 244 -17.06 -4.28 11.45
N MET A 245 -16.18 -5.15 10.95
CA MET A 245 -15.33 -4.88 9.79
C MET A 245 -16.13 -4.66 8.51
N THR A 246 -17.12 -5.51 8.22
CA THR A 246 -18.02 -5.32 7.07
C THR A 246 -18.86 -4.04 7.20
N THR A 247 -19.28 -3.66 8.41
CA THR A 247 -19.98 -2.40 8.64
C THR A 247 -19.06 -1.20 8.40
N PHE A 248 -17.80 -1.31 8.82
CA PHE A 248 -16.79 -0.28 8.56
C PHE A 248 -16.51 -0.15 7.07
N ASP A 249 -16.25 -1.26 6.37
CA ASP A 249 -15.96 -1.29 4.93
C ASP A 249 -17.11 -0.70 4.11
N LYS A 250 -18.36 -1.06 4.40
CA LYS A 250 -19.56 -0.48 3.76
C LYS A 250 -19.75 1.02 4.00
N LYS A 251 -19.14 1.58 5.05
CA LYS A 251 -19.19 3.04 5.32
C LYS A 251 -18.15 3.80 4.52
N VAL A 252 -17.08 3.13 4.08
CA VAL A 252 -16.15 3.68 3.11
C VAL A 252 -16.89 3.68 1.77
N LYS A 253 -17.65 4.75 1.50
CA LYS A 253 -18.38 4.94 0.24
C LYS A 253 -17.37 5.11 -0.89
N VAL A 254 -16.79 4.02 -1.35
CA VAL A 254 -16.13 4.00 -2.65
C VAL A 254 -17.23 3.70 -3.65
N ASN A 255 -17.83 4.76 -4.19
CA ASN A 255 -18.76 4.63 -5.30
C ASN A 255 -17.92 4.23 -6.52
N PHE A 256 -17.90 2.93 -6.79
CA PHE A 256 -17.50 2.37 -8.07
C PHE A 256 -18.77 2.06 -8.86
#